data_AF-A0AB73GCG1-F1
#
_entry.id   AF-A0AB73GCG1-F1
#
_cell.length_a   1.000
_cell.length_b   1.000
_cell.length_c   1.000
_cell.angle_alpha   90.00
_cell.angle_beta   90.00
_cell.angle_gamma   90.00
#
_symmetry.space_group_name_H-M   'P 1'
#
loop_
_entity.id
_entity.type
_entity.pdbx_description
1 polymer ?
#
loop_
_entity_poly.entity_id
_entity_poly.type
_entity_poly.pdbx_seq_one_letter_code
_entity_poly.pdbx_strand_id
1 'polypeptide(L)'
;MQELDSGSYFDCYGDKIKNLSDDLRKQDEELYTKESIDFYISGYIDAAFEIMTYHQGFCTEALKETSLEESIKVFLSGNWEGSNVNFICELAIYICETFALSKKVYSSLCFTFAWYVAVGDKELAAEYARPIINYNFNVIRLDQLPKENGRKGGRPNNRHKIEAANLAKEKWRALPAAGLGAVITAVKHQLEKKYKDAPSVSTLKLWLKDADFRPKESRR
;
A
#
# COMPACT_ATOMS: atom_id res chain seq x y z
N MET A 1 -28.14 29.06 3.86
CA MET A 1 -27.15 27.96 3.93
C MET A 1 -26.28 28.28 5.12
N GLN A 2 -26.45 27.59 6.25
CA GLN A 2 -25.58 27.77 7.40
C GLN A 2 -24.19 27.26 7.00
N GLU A 3 -23.15 28.07 7.17
CA GLU A 3 -21.77 27.60 7.10
C GLU A 3 -21.62 26.49 8.15
N LEU A 4 -21.37 25.27 7.67
CA LEU A 4 -20.99 24.16 8.54
C LEU A 4 -19.68 24.57 9.22
N ASP A 5 -19.71 24.67 10.54
CA ASP A 5 -18.54 24.95 11.37
C ASP A 5 -17.42 23.96 10.99
N SER A 6 -16.31 24.49 10.50
CA SER A 6 -15.27 23.75 9.76
C SER A 6 -14.30 22.97 10.65
N GLY A 7 -14.73 22.64 11.87
CA GLY A 7 -13.98 21.80 12.79
C GLY A 7 -13.69 20.44 12.15
N SER A 8 -12.44 20.00 12.19
CA SER A 8 -12.08 18.64 11.81
C SER A 8 -12.79 17.67 12.75
N TYR A 9 -13.34 16.58 12.23
CA TYR A 9 -13.85 15.47 13.07
C TYR A 9 -12.82 15.02 14.12
N PHE A 10 -11.53 15.22 13.85
CA PHE A 10 -10.43 14.86 14.73
C PHE A 10 -10.09 15.90 15.81
N ASP A 11 -10.74 17.07 15.83
CA ASP A 11 -10.45 18.12 16.80
C ASP A 11 -10.73 17.69 18.25
N CYS A 12 -11.62 16.72 18.46
CA CYS A 12 -11.92 16.16 19.78
C CYS A 12 -10.94 15.06 20.24
N TYR A 13 -9.99 14.63 19.41
CA TYR A 13 -9.05 13.54 19.70
C TYR A 13 -7.62 14.02 20.00
N GLY A 14 -7.41 15.35 20.07
CA GLY A 14 -6.14 15.99 20.40
C GLY A 14 -5.15 16.10 19.23
N ASP A 15 -4.19 17.02 19.36
CA ASP A 15 -3.30 17.45 18.26
C ASP A 15 -2.54 16.31 17.58
N LYS A 16 -2.15 15.28 18.35
CA LYS A 16 -1.43 14.13 17.80
C LYS A 16 -2.25 13.36 16.77
N ILE A 17 -3.52 13.07 17.09
CA ILE A 17 -4.41 12.31 16.19
C ILE A 17 -4.80 13.18 15.01
N LYS A 18 -5.07 14.46 15.24
CA LYS A 18 -5.32 15.44 14.18
C LYS A 18 -4.17 15.51 13.17
N ASN A 19 -2.95 15.72 13.63
CA ASN A 19 -1.76 15.80 12.76
C ASN A 19 -1.55 14.49 11.98
N LEU A 20 -1.76 13.33 12.61
CA LEU A 20 -1.66 12.05 11.91
C LEU A 20 -2.72 11.91 10.81
N SER A 21 -3.96 12.32 11.08
CA SER A 21 -5.03 12.30 10.08
C SER A 21 -4.73 13.25 8.92
N ASP A 22 -4.21 14.44 9.21
CA ASP A 22 -3.86 15.43 8.19
C ASP A 22 -2.71 14.92 7.30
N ASP A 23 -1.68 14.31 7.89
CA ASP A 23 -0.58 13.70 7.15
C ASP A 23 -1.06 12.55 6.25
N LEU A 24 -2.00 11.72 6.73
CA LEU A 24 -2.59 10.63 5.93
C LEU A 24 -3.41 11.17 4.77
N ARG A 25 -4.27 12.16 5.01
CA ARG A 25 -5.06 12.83 3.97
C ARG A 25 -4.16 13.40 2.88
N LYS A 26 -3.12 14.14 3.25
CA LYS A 26 -2.19 14.75 2.30
C LYS A 26 -1.47 13.69 1.45
N GLN A 27 -1.03 12.60 2.07
CA GLN A 27 -0.40 11.49 1.36
C GLN A 27 -1.35 10.82 0.36
N ASP A 28 -2.62 10.66 0.73
CA ASP A 28 -3.64 10.12 -0.17
C ASP A 28 -3.91 11.10 -1.32
N GLU A 29 -4.09 12.41 -1.07
CA GLU A 29 -4.27 13.43 -2.11
C GLU A 29 -3.09 13.46 -3.11
N GLU A 30 -1.84 13.43 -2.62
CA GLU A 30 -0.64 13.37 -3.46
C GLU A 30 -0.54 12.07 -4.28
N LEU A 31 -1.15 10.99 -3.82
CA LEU A 31 -1.17 9.72 -4.51
C LEU A 31 -2.05 9.81 -5.76
N TYR A 32 -3.23 10.44 -5.65
CA TYR A 32 -4.20 10.57 -6.74
C TYR A 32 -3.88 11.63 -7.79
N THR A 33 -2.88 12.49 -7.56
CA THR A 33 -2.38 13.42 -8.58
C THR A 33 -1.30 12.80 -9.47
N LYS A 34 -0.88 11.56 -9.19
CA LYS A 34 0.14 10.87 -9.99
C LYS A 34 -0.48 10.28 -11.25
N GLU A 35 0.07 10.65 -12.40
CA GLU A 35 -0.28 10.08 -13.72
C GLU A 35 -0.28 8.55 -13.74
N SER A 36 0.59 7.91 -12.94
CA SER A 36 0.61 6.45 -12.85
C SER A 36 -0.71 5.87 -12.34
N ILE A 37 -1.39 6.53 -11.40
CA ILE A 37 -2.67 6.06 -10.87
C ILE A 37 -3.78 6.24 -11.89
N ASP A 38 -3.84 7.38 -12.57
CA ASP A 38 -4.83 7.58 -13.63
C ASP A 38 -4.65 6.56 -14.76
N PHE A 39 -3.41 6.17 -15.07
CA PHE A 39 -3.13 5.08 -16.02
C PHE A 39 -3.69 3.73 -15.53
N TYR A 40 -3.45 3.35 -14.27
CA TYR A 40 -3.99 2.10 -13.71
C TYR A 40 -5.52 2.10 -13.65
N ILE A 41 -6.13 3.22 -13.26
CA ILE A 41 -7.58 3.38 -13.20
C ILE A 41 -8.18 3.26 -14.60
N SER A 42 -7.60 3.96 -15.59
CA SER A 42 -8.09 3.93 -16.98
C SER A 42 -8.03 2.52 -17.56
N GLY A 43 -6.92 1.79 -17.36
CA GLY A 43 -6.80 0.41 -17.80
C GLY A 43 -7.82 -0.53 -17.14
N TYR A 44 -8.16 -0.29 -15.86
CA TYR A 44 -9.19 -1.05 -15.18
C TYR A 44 -10.60 -0.76 -15.72
N ILE A 45 -10.91 0.51 -15.98
CA ILE A 45 -12.18 0.92 -16.58
C ILE A 45 -12.32 0.29 -17.95
N ASP A 46 -11.30 0.38 -18.80
CA ASP A 46 -11.36 -0.18 -20.15
C ASP A 46 -11.59 -1.70 -20.11
N ALA A 47 -10.90 -2.42 -19.23
CA ALA A 47 -11.14 -3.85 -19.03
C ALA A 47 -12.57 -4.15 -18.54
N ALA A 48 -13.12 -3.35 -17.62
CA ALA A 48 -14.49 -3.48 -17.15
C ALA A 48 -15.50 -3.24 -18.28
N PHE A 49 -15.26 -2.24 -19.13
CA PHE A 49 -16.05 -1.94 -20.31
C PHE A 49 -16.03 -3.10 -21.32
N GLU A 50 -14.86 -3.69 -21.59
CA GLU A 50 -14.71 -4.84 -22.48
C GLU A 50 -15.51 -6.05 -21.98
N ILE A 51 -15.41 -6.37 -20.69
CA ILE A 51 -16.18 -7.47 -20.08
C ILE A 51 -17.69 -7.22 -20.23
N MET A 52 -18.14 -5.99 -19.97
CA MET A 52 -19.53 -5.59 -20.02
C MET A 52 -20.11 -5.61 -21.44
N THR A 53 -19.29 -5.29 -22.45
CA THR A 53 -19.70 -5.37 -23.86
C THR A 53 -19.68 -6.79 -24.41
N TYR A 54 -18.85 -7.69 -23.86
CA TYR A 54 -18.76 -9.07 -24.32
C TYR A 54 -19.90 -9.96 -23.79
N HIS A 55 -20.51 -9.60 -22.66
CA HIS A 55 -21.65 -10.33 -22.11
C HIS A 55 -22.93 -10.06 -22.93
N GLN A 56 -23.19 -10.94 -23.91
CA GLN A 56 -24.33 -10.90 -24.86
C GLN A 56 -25.75 -10.85 -24.23
N GLY A 57 -25.87 -11.02 -22.90
CA GLY A 57 -27.13 -10.92 -22.16
C GLY A 57 -27.41 -9.54 -21.56
N PHE A 58 -26.49 -8.58 -21.71
CA PHE A 58 -26.62 -7.27 -21.11
C PHE A 58 -27.44 -6.30 -21.99
N CYS A 59 -28.73 -6.12 -21.66
CA CYS A 59 -29.59 -5.17 -22.36
C CYS A 59 -29.34 -3.74 -21.85
N THR A 60 -28.34 -3.07 -22.44
CA THR A 60 -28.02 -1.66 -22.16
C THR A 60 -29.22 -0.73 -22.34
N GLU A 61 -30.16 -1.05 -23.23
CA GLU A 61 -31.36 -0.23 -23.50
C GLU A 61 -32.34 -0.23 -22.33
N ALA A 62 -32.67 -1.40 -21.77
CA ALA A 62 -33.55 -1.50 -20.60
C ALA A 62 -32.96 -0.85 -19.34
N LEU A 63 -31.62 -0.85 -19.21
CA LEU A 63 -30.94 -0.15 -18.12
C LEU A 63 -31.01 1.37 -18.31
N LYS A 64 -30.87 1.88 -19.54
CA LYS A 64 -30.94 3.32 -19.86
C LYS A 64 -32.32 3.92 -19.59
N GLU A 65 -33.37 3.11 -19.62
CA GLU A 65 -34.72 3.52 -19.26
C GLU A 65 -34.95 3.64 -17.75
N THR A 66 -34.04 3.10 -16.93
CA THR A 66 -34.15 3.10 -15.46
C THR A 66 -33.17 4.09 -14.85
N SER A 67 -33.61 4.90 -13.89
CA SER A 67 -32.70 5.82 -13.19
C SER A 67 -31.71 5.07 -12.29
N LEU A 68 -30.54 5.67 -12.02
CA LEU A 68 -29.59 5.14 -11.04
C LEU A 68 -30.23 5.01 -9.65
N GLU A 69 -31.09 5.98 -9.26
CA GLU A 69 -31.76 5.97 -7.97
C GLU A 69 -32.67 4.76 -7.80
N GLU A 70 -33.51 4.46 -8.80
CA GLU A 70 -34.37 3.28 -8.80
C GLU A 70 -33.55 2.00 -8.82
N SER A 71 -32.50 1.97 -9.62
CA SER A 71 -31.58 0.84 -9.74
C SER A 71 -30.91 0.52 -8.39
N ILE A 72 -30.43 1.54 -7.67
CA ILE A 72 -29.84 1.39 -6.33
C ILE A 72 -30.89 0.91 -5.32
N LYS A 73 -32.14 1.40 -5.37
CA LYS A 73 -33.20 0.93 -4.48
C LYS A 73 -33.46 -0.56 -4.64
N VAL A 74 -33.52 -1.05 -5.89
CA VAL A 74 -33.63 -2.49 -6.18
C VAL A 74 -32.44 -3.25 -5.61
N PHE A 75 -31.22 -2.77 -5.85
CA PHE A 75 -30.01 -3.38 -5.33
C PHE A 75 -30.03 -3.50 -3.79
N LEU A 76 -30.35 -2.40 -3.10
CA LEU A 76 -30.38 -2.35 -1.63
C LEU A 76 -31.52 -3.17 -1.02
N SER A 77 -32.59 -3.45 -1.77
CA SER A 77 -33.67 -4.32 -1.31
C SER A 77 -33.24 -5.78 -1.09
N GLY A 78 -32.16 -6.21 -1.75
CA GLY A 78 -31.68 -7.59 -1.72
C GLY A 78 -32.52 -8.58 -2.54
N ASN A 79 -33.58 -8.12 -3.22
CA ASN A 79 -34.41 -8.96 -4.09
C ASN A 79 -34.25 -8.49 -5.54
N TRP A 80 -33.40 -9.18 -6.29
CA TRP A 80 -32.94 -8.75 -7.63
C TRP A 80 -33.53 -9.58 -8.77
N GLU A 81 -34.11 -10.73 -8.44
CA GLU A 81 -34.56 -11.71 -9.42
C GLU A 81 -35.60 -11.11 -10.36
N GLY A 82 -35.39 -11.26 -11.67
CA GLY A 82 -36.26 -10.69 -12.70
C GLY A 82 -36.15 -9.17 -12.91
N SER A 83 -35.27 -8.47 -12.18
CA SER A 83 -35.02 -7.04 -12.40
C SER A 83 -34.06 -6.81 -13.57
N ASN A 84 -34.22 -5.68 -14.27
CA ASN A 84 -33.32 -5.24 -15.34
C ASN A 84 -31.89 -4.94 -14.84
N VAL A 85 -31.71 -4.84 -13.52
CA VAL A 85 -30.43 -4.56 -12.86
C VAL A 85 -29.79 -5.80 -12.23
N ASN A 86 -30.39 -7.00 -12.36
CA ASN A 86 -29.91 -8.21 -11.68
C ASN A 86 -28.42 -8.48 -11.97
N PHE A 87 -28.03 -8.39 -13.24
CA PHE A 87 -26.64 -8.57 -13.66
C PHE A 87 -25.69 -7.55 -13.01
N ILE A 88 -26.10 -6.27 -12.91
CA ILE A 88 -25.31 -5.22 -12.24
C ILE A 88 -25.19 -5.50 -10.74
N CYS A 89 -26.25 -6.01 -10.12
CA CYS A 89 -26.23 -6.42 -8.72
C CYS A 89 -25.21 -7.54 -8.48
N GLU A 90 -25.25 -8.59 -9.30
CA GLU A 90 -24.30 -9.71 -9.24
C GLU A 90 -22.86 -9.24 -9.49
N LEU A 91 -22.65 -8.39 -10.50
CA LEU A 91 -21.34 -7.84 -10.80
C LEU A 91 -20.79 -7.00 -9.65
N ALA A 92 -21.61 -6.20 -8.98
CA ALA A 92 -21.19 -5.43 -7.82
C ALA A 92 -20.66 -6.32 -6.69
N ILE A 93 -21.33 -7.46 -6.44
CA ILE A 93 -20.88 -8.45 -5.46
C ILE A 93 -19.59 -9.14 -5.91
N TYR A 94 -19.51 -9.51 -7.19
CA TYR A 94 -18.31 -10.11 -7.75
C TYR A 94 -17.09 -9.19 -7.66
N ILE A 95 -17.25 -7.89 -7.93
CA ILE A 95 -16.19 -6.89 -7.75
C ILE A 95 -15.77 -6.85 -6.29
N CYS A 96 -16.71 -6.81 -5.34
CA CYS A 96 -16.37 -6.82 -3.93
C CYS A 96 -15.53 -8.04 -3.54
N GLU A 97 -15.87 -9.23 -4.04
CA GLU A 97 -15.13 -10.47 -3.77
C GLU A 97 -13.74 -10.46 -4.40
N THR A 98 -13.65 -10.05 -5.67
CA THR A 98 -12.40 -9.99 -6.44
C THR A 98 -11.39 -9.04 -5.80
N PHE A 99 -11.87 -7.91 -5.28
CA PHE A 99 -11.04 -6.87 -4.67
C PHE A 99 -10.91 -6.99 -3.14
N ALA A 100 -11.38 -8.10 -2.56
CA ALA A 100 -11.41 -8.35 -1.12
C ALA A 100 -12.01 -7.19 -0.30
N LEU A 101 -13.08 -6.59 -0.83
CA LEU A 101 -13.79 -5.47 -0.23
C LEU A 101 -14.93 -5.94 0.68
N SER A 102 -15.19 -5.19 1.74
CA SER A 102 -16.37 -5.40 2.57
C SER A 102 -17.63 -5.10 1.76
N LYS A 103 -18.43 -6.13 1.48
CA LYS A 103 -19.74 -5.99 0.81
C LYS A 103 -20.61 -4.95 1.51
N LYS A 104 -20.61 -4.90 2.85
CA LYS A 104 -21.44 -3.96 3.61
C LYS A 104 -21.08 -2.49 3.38
N VAL A 105 -19.82 -2.20 3.02
CA VAL A 105 -19.31 -0.83 2.89
C VAL A 105 -19.21 -0.42 1.41
N TYR A 106 -18.79 -1.36 0.55
CA TYR A 106 -18.42 -1.06 -0.83
C TYR A 106 -19.44 -1.51 -1.87
N SER A 107 -20.45 -2.33 -1.53
CA SER A 107 -21.32 -2.91 -2.55
C SER A 107 -22.14 -1.86 -3.31
N SER A 108 -22.60 -0.80 -2.65
CA SER A 108 -23.28 0.32 -3.31
C SER A 108 -22.35 1.09 -4.24
N LEU A 109 -21.11 1.30 -3.83
CA LEU A 109 -20.07 1.95 -4.64
C LEU A 109 -19.72 1.10 -5.88
N CYS A 110 -19.52 -0.21 -5.69
CA CYS A 110 -19.27 -1.16 -6.78
C CYS A 110 -20.47 -1.27 -7.72
N PHE A 111 -21.69 -1.19 -7.20
CA PHE A 111 -22.91 -1.15 -8.00
C PHE A 111 -22.96 0.10 -8.87
N THR A 112 -22.73 1.28 -8.29
CA THR A 112 -22.75 2.53 -9.04
C THR A 112 -21.64 2.58 -10.10
N PHE A 113 -20.44 2.08 -9.78
CA PHE A 113 -19.38 1.87 -10.77
C PHE A 113 -19.85 1.00 -11.94
N ALA A 114 -20.38 -0.19 -11.66
CA ALA A 114 -20.86 -1.12 -12.68
C ALA A 114 -22.03 -0.52 -13.50
N TRP A 115 -22.91 0.26 -12.88
CA TRP A 115 -23.99 0.97 -13.56
C TRP A 115 -23.47 2.02 -14.53
N TYR A 116 -22.49 2.84 -14.13
CA TYR A 116 -21.90 3.84 -15.04
C TYR A 116 -21.13 3.21 -16.20
N VAL A 117 -20.43 2.11 -15.94
CA VAL A 117 -19.82 1.29 -17.01
C VAL A 117 -20.88 0.80 -17.98
N ALA A 118 -22.01 0.30 -17.47
CA ALA A 118 -23.11 -0.20 -18.29
C ALA A 118 -23.78 0.85 -19.18
N VAL A 119 -24.04 2.05 -18.66
CA VAL A 119 -24.69 3.11 -19.45
C VAL A 119 -23.72 3.81 -20.41
N GLY A 120 -22.42 3.55 -20.27
CA GLY A 120 -21.39 4.07 -21.16
C GLY A 120 -20.65 5.30 -20.66
N ASP A 121 -20.87 5.71 -19.40
CA ASP A 121 -20.29 6.91 -18.82
C ASP A 121 -18.93 6.60 -18.17
N LYS A 122 -17.87 6.68 -18.98
CA LYS A 122 -16.50 6.39 -18.54
C LYS A 122 -16.00 7.37 -17.48
N GLU A 123 -16.41 8.63 -17.57
CA GLU A 123 -15.94 9.69 -16.67
C GLU A 123 -16.49 9.44 -15.26
N LEU A 124 -17.80 9.24 -15.14
CA LEU A 124 -18.40 8.92 -13.85
C LEU A 124 -17.96 7.54 -13.36
N ALA A 125 -17.81 6.54 -14.23
CA ALA A 125 -17.25 5.25 -13.82
C ALA A 125 -15.85 5.41 -13.18
N ALA A 126 -15.00 6.30 -13.70
CA ALA A 126 -13.67 6.54 -13.12
C ALA A 126 -13.73 7.05 -11.68
N GLU A 127 -14.64 7.99 -11.39
CA GLU A 127 -14.80 8.55 -10.06
C GLU A 127 -15.21 7.51 -9.02
N TYR A 128 -16.04 6.53 -9.41
CA TYR A 128 -16.42 5.43 -8.52
C TYR A 128 -15.35 4.33 -8.47
N ALA A 129 -14.52 4.16 -9.49
CA ALA A 129 -13.39 3.23 -9.49
C ALA A 129 -12.26 3.66 -8.55
N ARG A 130 -11.98 4.97 -8.45
CA ARG A 130 -10.93 5.56 -7.59
C ARG A 130 -10.96 4.99 -6.14
N PRO A 131 -12.06 5.10 -5.38
CA PRO A 131 -12.13 4.57 -4.01
C PRO A 131 -12.08 3.05 -3.91
N ILE A 132 -12.57 2.30 -4.93
CA ILE A 132 -12.50 0.83 -4.99
C ILE A 132 -11.04 0.37 -5.10
N ILE A 133 -10.29 0.99 -6.01
CA ILE A 133 -8.90 0.67 -6.30
C ILE A 133 -7.99 1.15 -5.16
N ASN A 134 -8.31 2.29 -4.53
CA ASN A 134 -7.53 2.85 -3.42
C ASN A 134 -7.37 1.89 -2.24
N TYR A 135 -8.43 1.16 -1.90
CA TYR A 135 -8.35 0.17 -0.82
C TYR A 135 -7.18 -0.79 -1.04
N ASN A 136 -7.03 -1.28 -2.28
CA ASN A 136 -5.96 -2.21 -2.65
C ASN A 136 -4.58 -1.54 -2.67
N PHE A 137 -4.48 -0.30 -3.14
CA PHE A 137 -3.23 0.46 -3.04
C PHE A 137 -2.82 0.70 -1.59
N ASN A 138 -3.77 0.99 -0.70
CA ASN A 138 -3.51 1.15 0.72
C ASN A 138 -3.04 -0.15 1.37
N VAL A 139 -3.61 -1.31 1.01
CA VAL A 139 -3.10 -2.61 1.45
C VAL A 139 -1.65 -2.85 0.98
N ILE A 140 -1.35 -2.57 -0.29
CA ILE A 140 0.01 -2.70 -0.84
C ILE A 140 0.98 -1.76 -0.11
N ARG A 141 0.56 -0.52 0.13
CA ARG A 141 1.34 0.47 0.89
C ARG A 141 1.60 0.00 2.31
N LEU A 142 0.59 -0.53 3.01
CA LEU A 142 0.76 -1.07 4.37
C LEU A 142 1.80 -2.21 4.42
N ASP A 143 1.89 -3.06 3.40
CA ASP A 143 2.96 -4.07 3.29
C ASP A 143 4.34 -3.46 3.00
N GLN A 144 4.39 -2.36 2.24
CA GLN A 144 5.63 -1.70 1.86
C GLN A 144 6.19 -0.78 2.96
N LEU A 145 5.34 -0.18 3.81
CA LEU A 145 5.73 0.73 4.88
C LEU A 145 6.81 0.15 5.82
N PRO A 146 6.73 -1.11 6.30
CA PRO A 146 7.82 -1.73 7.07
C PRO A 146 9.15 -1.80 6.32
N LYS A 147 9.11 -2.07 5.00
CA LYS A 147 10.31 -2.17 4.15
C LYS A 147 10.93 -0.80 3.93
N GLU A 148 10.12 0.23 3.72
CA GLU A 148 10.56 1.62 3.59
C GLU A 148 11.11 2.18 4.91
N ASN A 149 10.43 1.92 6.03
CA ASN A 149 10.92 2.29 7.37
C ASN A 149 12.23 1.56 7.70
N GLY A 150 12.38 0.31 7.26
CA GLY A 150 13.64 -0.43 7.33
C GLY A 150 14.75 0.22 6.50
N ARG A 151 14.45 0.70 5.29
CA ARG A 151 15.39 1.41 4.40
C ARG A 151 15.79 2.79 4.94
N LYS A 152 14.86 3.50 5.59
CA LYS A 152 15.10 4.80 6.24
C LYS A 152 15.81 4.70 7.59
N GLY A 153 16.23 3.49 8.00
CA GLY A 153 17.03 3.29 9.22
C GLY A 153 16.21 3.30 10.52
N GLY A 154 14.90 3.04 10.46
CA GLY A 154 14.02 3.06 11.62
C GLY A 154 14.16 1.88 12.58
N ARG A 155 14.95 0.85 12.26
CA ARG A 155 15.29 -0.20 13.23
C ARG A 155 16.38 0.36 14.15
N PRO A 156 16.18 0.35 15.49
CA PRO A 156 17.20 0.83 16.42
C PRO A 156 18.54 0.22 16.04
N ASN A 157 19.55 1.08 15.86
CA ASN A 157 20.90 0.64 15.53
C ASN A 157 21.27 -0.41 16.59
N ASN A 158 21.57 -1.64 16.18
CA ASN A 158 21.83 -2.73 17.13
C ASN A 158 22.88 -2.22 18.13
N ARG A 159 22.59 -2.33 19.44
CA ARG A 159 23.46 -1.82 20.52
C ARG A 159 24.92 -2.25 20.37
N HIS A 160 25.16 -3.39 19.73
CA HIS A 160 26.47 -3.98 19.52
C HIS A 160 27.18 -3.47 18.26
N LYS A 161 26.53 -2.70 17.38
CA LYS A 161 27.12 -2.25 16.10
C LYS A 161 28.31 -1.33 16.30
N ILE A 162 28.22 -0.39 17.25
CA ILE A 162 29.30 0.55 17.56
C ILE A 162 30.49 -0.20 18.17
N GLU A 163 30.23 -1.10 19.14
CA GLU A 163 31.29 -1.91 19.74
C GLU A 163 31.95 -2.83 18.71
N ALA A 164 31.16 -3.49 17.85
CA ALA A 164 31.68 -4.32 16.76
C ALA A 164 32.60 -3.53 15.82
N ALA A 165 32.24 -2.29 15.48
CA ALA A 165 33.06 -1.41 14.64
C ALA A 165 34.37 -1.02 15.33
N ASN A 166 34.35 -0.73 16.63
CA ASN A 166 35.55 -0.41 17.40
C ASN A 166 36.51 -1.62 17.48
N LEU A 167 35.99 -2.81 17.78
CA LEU A 167 36.79 -4.04 17.82
C LEU A 167 37.39 -4.37 16.45
N ALA A 168 36.62 -4.16 15.37
CA ALA A 168 37.13 -4.34 14.00
C ALA A 168 38.26 -3.35 13.68
N LYS A 169 38.11 -2.08 14.08
CA LYS A 169 39.11 -1.03 13.90
C LYS A 169 40.41 -1.34 14.65
N GLU A 170 40.32 -1.79 15.90
CA GLU A 170 41.47 -2.25 16.67
C GLU A 170 42.16 -3.44 16.01
N LYS A 171 41.38 -4.39 15.50
CA LYS A 171 41.94 -5.57 14.84
C LYS A 171 42.66 -5.23 13.53
N TRP A 172 42.12 -4.33 12.72
CA TRP A 172 42.80 -3.84 11.51
C TRP A 172 43.99 -2.94 11.82
N ARG A 173 43.99 -2.19 12.92
CA ARG A 173 45.18 -1.47 13.37
C ARG A 173 46.31 -2.42 13.75
N ALA A 174 46.00 -3.50 14.47
CA ALA A 174 46.98 -4.49 14.87
C ALA A 174 47.46 -5.34 13.69
N LEU A 175 46.58 -5.64 12.73
CA LEU A 175 46.86 -6.46 11.56
C LEU A 175 46.27 -5.81 10.30
N PRO A 176 46.97 -4.84 9.69
CA PRO A 176 46.45 -4.10 8.52
C PRO A 176 46.15 -4.97 7.30
N ALA A 177 46.84 -6.10 7.15
CA ALA A 177 46.64 -7.05 6.06
C ALA A 177 45.53 -8.08 6.32
N ALA A 178 44.84 -8.02 7.48
CA ALA A 178 43.80 -8.99 7.80
C ALA A 178 42.58 -8.84 6.87
N GLY A 179 42.22 -9.92 6.19
CA GLY A 179 41.02 -9.97 5.37
C GLY A 179 39.74 -9.81 6.20
N LEU A 180 38.68 -9.30 5.57
CA LEU A 180 37.38 -9.02 6.20
C LEU A 180 36.82 -10.24 6.97
N GLY A 181 36.96 -11.45 6.41
CA GLY A 181 36.50 -12.68 7.07
C GLY A 181 37.21 -12.96 8.40
N ALA A 182 38.52 -12.75 8.46
CA ALA A 182 39.30 -12.96 9.68
C ALA A 182 38.93 -11.94 10.78
N VAL A 183 38.68 -10.70 10.39
CA VAL A 183 38.23 -9.64 11.32
C VAL A 183 36.83 -9.92 11.84
N ILE A 184 35.88 -10.33 10.99
CA ILE A 184 34.52 -10.69 11.41
C ILE A 184 34.54 -11.83 12.43
N THR A 185 35.32 -12.88 12.19
CA THR A 185 35.44 -14.01 13.12
C THR A 185 36.02 -13.59 14.46
N ALA A 186 37.04 -12.71 14.47
CA ALA A 186 37.63 -12.19 15.70
C ALA A 186 36.63 -11.33 16.49
N VAL A 187 35.92 -10.42 15.82
CA VAL A 187 34.90 -9.56 16.44
C VAL A 187 33.75 -10.40 17.00
N LYS A 188 33.27 -11.39 16.23
CA LYS A 188 32.24 -12.32 16.68
C LYS A 188 32.63 -13.03 17.97
N HIS A 189 33.83 -13.62 18.00
CA HIS A 189 34.32 -14.33 19.18
C HIS A 189 34.43 -13.43 20.42
N GLN A 190 34.81 -12.17 20.24
CA GLN A 190 34.87 -11.20 21.34
C GLN A 190 33.48 -10.78 21.84
N LEU A 191 32.50 -10.65 20.96
CA LEU A 191 31.12 -10.31 21.34
C LEU A 191 30.40 -11.50 21.99
N GLU A 192 30.59 -12.73 21.50
CA GLU A 192 30.01 -13.95 22.08
C GLU A 192 30.53 -14.23 23.50
N LYS A 193 31.75 -13.79 23.82
CA LYS A 193 32.29 -13.86 25.19
C LYS A 193 31.58 -12.93 26.17
N LYS A 194 31.07 -11.79 25.68
CA LYS A 194 30.45 -10.75 26.51
C LYS A 194 28.93 -10.81 26.53
N TYR A 195 28.31 -11.28 25.45
CA TYR A 195 26.88 -11.14 25.22
C TYR A 195 26.26 -12.45 24.74
N LYS A 196 25.14 -12.84 25.37
CA LYS A 196 24.33 -13.98 24.91
C LYS A 196 23.61 -13.71 23.59
N ASP A 197 23.34 -12.44 23.29
CA ASP A 197 22.64 -11.97 22.07
C ASP A 197 23.60 -11.40 21.02
N ALA A 198 24.82 -11.96 20.93
CA ALA A 198 25.82 -11.51 19.98
C ALA A 198 25.32 -11.58 18.52
N PRO A 199 25.66 -10.60 17.67
CA PRO A 199 25.22 -10.55 16.29
C PRO A 199 25.82 -11.67 15.44
N SER A 200 25.08 -12.11 14.41
CA SER A 200 25.53 -13.15 13.48
C SER A 200 26.70 -12.70 12.60
N VAL A 201 27.46 -13.66 12.04
CA VAL A 201 28.54 -13.40 11.06
C VAL A 201 28.02 -12.59 9.87
N SER A 202 26.83 -12.93 9.36
CA SER A 202 26.21 -12.24 8.22
C SER A 202 25.89 -10.78 8.55
N THR A 203 25.41 -10.52 9.77
CA THR A 203 25.13 -9.17 10.27
C THR A 203 26.42 -8.36 10.42
N LEU A 204 27.47 -8.94 11.00
CA LEU A 204 28.78 -8.31 11.12
C LEU A 204 29.41 -8.01 9.75
N LYS A 205 29.26 -8.93 8.80
CA LYS A 205 29.70 -8.71 7.41
C LYS A 205 29.01 -7.51 6.80
N LEU A 206 27.69 -7.38 6.97
CA LEU A 206 26.94 -6.23 6.46
C LEU A 206 27.44 -4.92 7.07
N TRP A 207 27.75 -4.88 8.37
CA TRP A 207 28.21 -3.66 9.03
C TRP A 207 29.64 -3.26 8.67
N LEU A 208 30.52 -4.22 8.38
CA LEU A 208 31.95 -3.98 8.22
C LEU A 208 32.43 -3.98 6.75
N LYS A 209 31.58 -4.38 5.80
CA LYS A 209 31.94 -4.50 4.38
C LYS A 209 32.40 -3.17 3.77
N ASP A 210 31.63 -2.11 4.05
CA ASP A 210 31.76 -0.77 3.47
C ASP A 210 32.19 0.28 4.52
N ALA A 211 32.81 -0.17 5.61
CA ALA A 211 33.26 0.72 6.68
C ALA A 211 34.45 1.58 6.23
N ASP A 212 34.38 2.90 6.39
CA ASP A 212 35.40 3.86 5.94
C ASP A 212 36.80 3.64 6.53
N PHE A 213 36.87 2.97 7.68
CA PHE A 213 38.11 2.65 8.38
C PHE A 213 38.74 1.32 7.96
N ARG A 214 38.12 0.59 7.03
CA ARG A 214 38.70 -0.64 6.48
C ARG A 214 39.95 -0.28 5.67
N PRO A 215 41.09 -0.95 5.89
CA PRO A 215 42.27 -0.78 5.06
C PRO A 215 41.91 -1.03 3.59
N LYS A 216 42.12 -0.03 2.72
CA LYS A 216 41.99 -0.21 1.28
C LYS A 216 43.14 -1.11 0.85
N GLU A 217 42.84 -2.23 0.21
CA GLU A 217 43.86 -3.10 -0.36
C GLU A 217 44.79 -2.24 -1.23
N SER A 218 46.06 -2.14 -0.85
CA SER A 218 47.09 -1.70 -1.79
C SER A 218 47.12 -2.78 -2.86
N ARG A 219 46.59 -2.48 -4.05
CA ARG A 219 46.76 -3.32 -5.24
C ARG A 219 48.25 -3.64 -5.35
N ARG A 220 48.61 -4.90 -5.08
CA ARG A 220 49.86 -5.49 -5.58
C ARG A 220 49.57 -6.06 -6.95
#